data_AF-A0A4Y0BPK6-F1
#
_entry.id   AF-A0A4Y0BPK6-F1
#
_cell.length_a   1.000
_cell.length_b   1.000
_cell.length_c   1.000
_cell.angle_alpha   90.00
_cell.angle_beta   90.00
_cell.angle_gamma   90.00
#
_symmetry.space_group_name_H-M   'P 1'
#
loop_
_entity.id
_entity.type
_entity.pdbx_description
1 polymer ?
#
loop_
_entity_poly.entity_id
_entity_poly.type
_entity_poly.pdbx_seq_one_letter_code
_entity_poly.pdbx_strand_id
1 'polypeptide(L)'
;MVRGVVFVLLVAVTLPVVPRVRAICTTSLSADRVASCAFNPLLLLVERSGWVLSRQNCGETIGSEAFEVPPIVYFDYTEPEHLYTVVFVVENIHQHPSDNDSTERTFYLQWLVVNIPDSSLANGMRYMDGDTIVDYLSPMPRSADDDGDVDGQPTRYGVYLYEQVYGTIYPPTPNTREYFNLDGWIGTIYPEAALCGPVASIGFGV
;
A
#
# COMPACT_ATOMS: atom_id res chain seq x y z
N MET A 1 49.17 35.82 -47.10
CA MET A 1 48.56 34.48 -47.04
C MET A 1 48.08 34.25 -45.62
N VAL A 2 46.76 34.08 -45.47
CA VAL A 2 46.00 34.25 -44.22
C VAL A 2 46.00 32.95 -43.41
N ARG A 3 46.19 33.08 -42.09
CA ARG A 3 46.13 32.03 -41.07
C ARG A 3 44.75 31.36 -41.04
N GLY A 4 44.72 30.03 -41.11
CA GLY A 4 43.52 29.23 -40.89
C GLY A 4 43.17 29.15 -39.41
N VAL A 5 41.98 29.65 -39.05
CA VAL A 5 41.40 29.52 -37.71
C VAL A 5 40.44 28.34 -37.75
N VAL A 6 40.75 27.28 -37.01
CA VAL A 6 39.85 26.14 -36.79
C VAL A 6 38.80 26.56 -35.77
N PHE A 7 37.56 26.72 -36.21
CA PHE A 7 36.41 26.90 -35.32
C PHE A 7 35.97 25.52 -34.80
N VAL A 8 36.20 25.26 -33.51
CA VAL A 8 35.61 24.12 -32.81
C VAL A 8 34.21 24.52 -32.37
N LEU A 9 33.19 23.91 -32.99
CA LEU A 9 31.79 24.12 -32.64
C LEU A 9 31.45 23.24 -31.41
N LEU A 10 31.37 23.86 -30.23
CA LEU A 10 30.88 23.21 -29.01
C LEU A 10 29.35 23.15 -29.06
N VAL A 11 28.81 21.99 -29.43
CA VAL A 11 27.37 21.70 -29.30
C VAL A 11 27.10 21.37 -27.83
N ALA A 12 26.69 22.39 -27.07
CA ALA A 12 26.12 22.18 -25.75
C ALA A 12 24.73 21.55 -25.90
N VAL A 13 24.66 20.23 -25.78
CA VAL A 13 23.39 19.51 -25.68
C VAL A 13 22.81 19.77 -24.30
N THR A 14 21.98 20.80 -24.19
CA THR A 14 21.12 21.01 -23.03
C THR A 14 20.05 19.92 -23.02
N LEU A 15 20.26 18.87 -22.22
CA LEU A 15 19.20 17.91 -21.92
C LEU A 15 18.02 18.68 -21.29
N PRO A 16 16.79 18.50 -21.78
CA PRO A 16 15.63 19.08 -21.13
C PRO A 16 15.52 18.45 -19.74
N VAL A 17 15.64 19.28 -18.70
CA VAL A 17 15.25 18.92 -17.34
C VAL A 17 13.77 18.58 -17.42
N VAL A 18 13.46 17.29 -17.44
CA VAL A 18 12.09 16.81 -17.32
C VAL A 18 11.60 17.34 -15.96
N PRO A 19 10.51 18.12 -15.92
CA PRO A 19 9.95 18.52 -14.65
C PRO A 19 9.49 17.24 -13.96
N ARG A 20 10.24 16.81 -12.93
CA ARG A 20 9.72 15.86 -11.95
C ARG A 20 8.58 16.60 -11.28
N VAL A 21 7.36 16.32 -11.72
CA VAL A 21 6.15 16.73 -11.03
C VAL A 21 6.23 16.04 -9.67
N ARG A 22 6.77 16.74 -8.67
CA ARG A 22 6.66 16.33 -7.28
C ARG A 22 5.17 16.30 -6.99
N ALA A 23 4.58 15.12 -6.99
CA ALA A 23 3.28 14.93 -6.38
C ALA A 23 3.52 15.07 -4.87
N ILE A 24 3.48 16.30 -4.37
CA ILE A 24 3.44 16.52 -2.92
C ILE A 24 2.08 16.01 -2.50
N CYS A 25 2.04 14.75 -2.07
CA CYS A 25 0.85 14.14 -1.54
C CYS A 25 0.61 14.82 -0.17
N THR A 26 -0.39 15.69 -0.08
CA THR A 26 -0.67 16.50 1.13
C THR A 26 -1.78 15.94 2.02
N THR A 27 -2.51 14.91 1.59
CA THR A 27 -3.67 14.39 2.33
C THR A 27 -3.84 12.88 2.16
N SER A 28 -3.98 12.16 3.28
CA SER A 28 -4.51 10.80 3.26
C SER A 28 -5.95 10.80 2.73
N LEU A 29 -6.26 9.82 1.88
CA LEU A 29 -7.61 9.52 1.43
C LEU A 29 -8.37 8.81 2.54
N SER A 30 -9.66 9.11 2.64
CA SER A 30 -10.54 8.48 3.61
C SER A 30 -10.77 7.01 3.28
N ALA A 31 -10.96 6.21 4.32
CA ALA A 31 -11.30 4.79 4.25
C ALA A 31 -12.46 4.49 3.28
N ASP A 32 -13.47 5.37 3.22
CA ASP A 32 -14.62 5.20 2.31
C ASP A 32 -14.25 5.18 0.82
N ARG A 33 -13.12 5.80 0.46
CA ARG A 33 -12.65 5.90 -0.93
C ARG A 33 -11.61 4.83 -1.29
N VAL A 34 -11.28 3.98 -0.33
CA VAL A 34 -10.29 2.94 -0.48
C VAL A 34 -10.88 1.80 -1.33
N ALA A 35 -10.19 1.50 -2.43
CA ALA A 35 -10.48 0.40 -3.35
C ALA A 35 -9.16 -0.17 -3.88
N SER A 36 -8.89 -1.45 -3.62
CA SER A 36 -7.56 -2.05 -3.82
C SER A 36 -7.04 -2.08 -5.25
N CYS A 37 -7.89 -1.96 -6.27
CA CYS A 37 -7.46 -1.92 -7.66
C CYS A 37 -7.58 -0.53 -8.30
N ALA A 38 -7.76 0.54 -7.50
CA ALA A 38 -7.98 1.90 -8.00
C ALA A 38 -6.71 2.76 -8.11
N PHE A 39 -5.61 2.37 -7.47
CA PHE A 39 -4.37 3.16 -7.39
C PHE A 39 -3.26 2.58 -8.27
N ASN A 40 -2.05 3.14 -8.20
CA ASN A 40 -0.90 2.53 -8.86
C ASN A 40 -0.73 1.09 -8.35
N PRO A 41 -0.48 0.12 -9.25
CA PRO A 41 -0.44 -1.27 -8.84
C PRO A 41 0.82 -1.53 -8.03
N LEU A 42 0.66 -2.15 -6.87
CA LEU A 42 1.74 -2.90 -6.25
C LEU A 42 1.99 -4.19 -7.04
N LEU A 43 3.15 -4.79 -6.82
CA LEU A 43 3.44 -6.16 -7.25
C LEU A 43 3.76 -6.97 -6.00
N LEU A 44 3.02 -8.06 -5.76
CA LEU A 44 3.25 -8.97 -4.65
C LEU A 44 3.79 -10.29 -5.21
N LEU A 45 4.88 -10.77 -4.61
CA LEU A 45 5.45 -12.09 -4.89
C LEU A 45 5.41 -12.92 -3.61
N VAL A 46 4.73 -14.06 -3.62
CA VAL A 46 4.79 -15.00 -2.50
C VAL A 46 5.77 -16.12 -2.84
N GLU A 47 7.00 -16.03 -2.29
CA GLU A 47 8.09 -16.96 -2.63
C GLU A 47 7.72 -18.44 -2.42
N ARG A 48 6.97 -18.76 -1.35
CA ARG A 48 6.60 -20.15 -1.01
C ARG A 48 5.64 -20.79 -2.02
N SER A 49 4.68 -20.03 -2.53
CA SER A 49 3.65 -20.53 -3.45
C SER A 49 4.00 -20.25 -4.92
N GLY A 50 4.96 -19.36 -5.18
CA GLY A 50 5.31 -18.89 -6.53
C GLY A 50 4.27 -17.94 -7.13
N TRP A 51 3.25 -17.54 -6.37
CA TRP A 51 2.21 -16.64 -6.85
C TRP A 51 2.72 -15.22 -7.01
N VAL A 52 2.23 -14.57 -8.06
CA VAL A 52 2.47 -13.17 -8.35
C VAL A 52 1.14 -12.46 -8.52
N LEU A 53 0.89 -11.45 -7.68
CA LEU A 53 -0.25 -10.55 -7.80
C LEU A 53 0.24 -9.22 -8.37
N SER A 54 -0.35 -8.83 -9.49
CA SER A 54 0.03 -7.66 -10.28
C SER A 54 -1.22 -6.96 -10.82
N ARG A 55 -1.03 -5.86 -11.56
CA ARG A 55 -2.14 -5.16 -12.23
C ARG A 55 -3.02 -6.09 -13.07
N GLN A 56 -2.44 -7.12 -13.71
CA GLN A 56 -3.13 -7.98 -14.66
C GLN A 56 -4.15 -8.93 -14.01
N ASN A 57 -3.96 -9.27 -12.73
CA ASN A 57 -4.84 -10.15 -11.97
C ASN A 57 -5.32 -9.48 -10.67
N CYS A 58 -5.31 -8.15 -10.62
CA CYS A 58 -5.86 -7.41 -9.48
C CYS A 58 -7.34 -7.70 -9.35
N GLY A 59 -7.74 -8.13 -8.16
CA GLY A 59 -9.11 -8.41 -7.82
C GLY A 59 -9.60 -9.79 -8.25
N GLU A 60 -8.74 -10.64 -8.82
CA GLU A 60 -9.05 -12.04 -9.08
C GLU A 60 -9.19 -12.82 -7.75
N THR A 61 -9.93 -13.92 -7.79
CA THR A 61 -10.01 -14.86 -6.66
C THR A 61 -8.82 -15.81 -6.70
N ILE A 62 -8.13 -15.91 -5.57
CA ILE A 62 -6.90 -16.69 -5.42
C ILE A 62 -7.10 -17.61 -4.22
N GLY A 63 -6.64 -18.86 -4.31
CA GLY A 63 -6.67 -19.78 -3.18
C GLY A 63 -5.94 -19.21 -1.97
N SER A 64 -6.54 -19.32 -0.78
CA SER A 64 -5.99 -18.80 0.47
C SER A 64 -4.54 -19.26 0.74
N GLU A 65 -4.21 -20.47 0.33
CA GLU A 65 -2.89 -21.09 0.45
C GLU A 65 -1.80 -20.33 -0.31
N ALA A 66 -2.17 -19.55 -1.33
CA ALA A 66 -1.23 -18.74 -2.10
C ALA A 66 -0.56 -17.66 -1.23
N PHE A 67 -1.24 -17.20 -0.18
CA PHE A 67 -0.81 -16.13 0.73
C PHE A 67 -0.68 -16.64 2.17
N GLU A 68 -0.32 -17.92 2.37
CA GLU A 68 -0.07 -18.47 3.71
C GLU A 68 1.09 -17.76 4.43
N VAL A 69 2.03 -17.18 3.67
CA VAL A 69 3.19 -16.44 4.19
C VAL A 69 3.19 -15.00 3.65
N PRO A 70 3.83 -14.04 4.35
CA PRO A 70 3.89 -12.66 3.91
C PRO A 70 4.47 -12.55 2.49
N PRO A 71 3.84 -11.79 1.58
CA PRO A 71 4.39 -11.53 0.26
C PRO A 71 5.60 -10.59 0.35
N ILE A 72 6.47 -10.68 -0.64
CA ILE A 72 7.41 -9.62 -0.97
C ILE A 72 6.65 -8.53 -1.73
N VAL A 73 6.75 -7.28 -1.27
CA VAL A 73 6.05 -6.13 -1.85
C VAL A 73 7.00 -5.31 -2.71
N TYR A 74 6.63 -5.07 -3.96
CA TYR A 74 7.37 -4.24 -4.90
C TYR A 74 6.56 -3.00 -5.29
N PHE A 75 7.26 -1.87 -5.42
CA PHE A 75 6.71 -0.63 -5.95
C PHE A 75 7.78 0.17 -6.68
N ASP A 76 7.61 0.37 -7.99
CA ASP A 76 8.63 0.99 -8.85
C ASP A 76 8.62 2.52 -8.85
N TYR A 77 7.58 3.14 -8.28
CA TYR A 77 7.37 4.59 -8.30
C TYR A 77 7.68 5.25 -6.96
N THR A 78 8.67 4.72 -6.23
CA THR A 78 9.13 5.32 -4.98
C THR A 78 9.90 6.61 -5.23
N GLU A 79 9.80 7.55 -4.30
CA GLU A 79 10.62 8.75 -4.27
C GLU A 79 11.86 8.50 -3.39
N PRO A 80 13.06 8.96 -3.79
CA PRO A 80 14.28 8.75 -3.02
C PRO A 80 14.21 9.36 -1.63
N GLU A 81 14.76 8.66 -0.63
CA GLU A 81 14.82 9.11 0.79
C GLU A 81 13.45 9.22 1.48
N HIS A 82 12.38 8.74 0.83
CA HIS A 82 11.06 8.68 1.44
C HIS A 82 10.86 7.36 2.20
N LEU A 83 9.99 7.40 3.20
CA LEU A 83 9.54 6.23 3.94
C LEU A 83 8.09 5.91 3.59
N TYR A 84 7.69 4.67 3.79
CA TYR A 84 6.38 4.17 3.42
C TYR A 84 5.75 3.31 4.52
N THR A 85 4.43 3.22 4.47
CA THR A 85 3.60 2.39 5.33
C THR A 85 2.79 1.42 4.47
N VAL A 86 2.83 0.13 4.80
CA VAL A 86 1.98 -0.91 4.21
C VAL A 86 0.84 -1.22 5.17
N VAL A 87 -0.39 -1.18 4.65
CA VAL A 87 -1.62 -1.57 5.34
C VAL A 87 -2.28 -2.71 4.56
N PHE A 88 -2.46 -3.87 5.17
CA PHE A 88 -3.16 -5.01 4.58
C PHE A 88 -4.45 -5.28 5.35
N VAL A 89 -5.58 -5.27 4.67
CA VAL A 89 -6.91 -5.35 5.30
C VAL A 89 -7.87 -6.24 4.53
N VAL A 90 -8.93 -6.68 5.22
CA VAL A 90 -10.16 -7.18 4.60
C VAL A 90 -11.09 -5.99 4.31
N GLU A 91 -11.48 -5.78 3.05
CA GLU A 91 -12.26 -4.63 2.58
C GLU A 91 -13.77 -4.76 2.82
N ASN A 92 -14.26 -6.00 2.86
CA ASN A 92 -15.67 -6.32 3.00
C ASN A 92 -15.92 -7.00 4.35
N ILE A 93 -16.10 -6.18 5.38
CA ILE A 93 -16.66 -6.64 6.65
C ILE A 93 -17.91 -5.84 6.87
N HIS A 94 -19.00 -6.56 7.13
CA HIS A 94 -20.27 -5.98 7.52
C HIS A 94 -20.05 -4.91 8.58
N GLN A 95 -20.66 -3.74 8.36
CA GLN A 95 -20.76 -2.70 9.38
C GLN A 95 -21.17 -3.35 10.70
N HIS A 96 -20.56 -2.91 11.81
CA HIS A 96 -20.90 -3.42 13.11
C HIS A 96 -22.42 -3.31 13.32
N PRO A 97 -23.13 -4.35 13.82
CA PRO A 97 -24.60 -4.34 13.87
C PRO A 97 -25.21 -3.21 14.71
N SER A 98 -24.43 -2.54 15.56
CA SER A 98 -24.88 -1.38 16.34
C SER A 98 -24.71 -0.05 15.61
N ASP A 99 -24.02 -0.02 14.47
CA ASP A 99 -23.69 1.19 13.71
C ASP A 99 -24.68 1.40 12.57
N ASN A 100 -25.94 1.68 12.92
CA ASN A 100 -26.89 2.26 11.97
C ASN A 100 -26.55 3.74 11.64
N ASP A 101 -25.53 4.33 12.28
CA ASP A 101 -25.23 5.76 12.22
C ASP A 101 -23.72 6.10 12.17
N SER A 102 -22.81 5.12 12.16
CA SER A 102 -21.38 5.43 12.02
C SER A 102 -21.01 5.54 10.54
N THR A 103 -20.64 6.74 10.10
CA THR A 103 -20.04 6.99 8.78
C THR A 103 -18.61 6.45 8.67
N GLU A 104 -18.07 5.82 9.72
CA GLU A 104 -16.68 5.39 9.77
C GLU A 104 -16.55 3.95 9.25
N ARG A 105 -15.91 3.80 8.09
CA ARG A 105 -15.60 2.48 7.55
C ARG A 105 -14.53 1.79 8.39
N THR A 106 -14.86 0.59 8.84
CA THR A 106 -13.95 -0.28 9.59
C THR A 106 -13.52 -1.47 8.75
N PHE A 107 -12.34 -2.00 9.07
CA PHE A 107 -11.71 -3.12 8.37
C PHE A 107 -11.31 -4.22 9.37
N TYR A 108 -10.84 -5.34 8.85
CA TYR A 108 -10.05 -6.28 9.64
C TYR A 108 -8.60 -6.21 9.22
N LEU A 109 -7.74 -5.85 10.15
CA LEU A 109 -6.33 -5.63 9.90
C LEU A 109 -5.54 -6.94 9.86
N GLN A 110 -4.95 -7.22 8.70
CA GLN A 110 -4.15 -8.42 8.46
C GLN A 110 -2.65 -8.16 8.67
N TRP A 111 -2.14 -6.99 8.30
CA TRP A 111 -0.72 -6.64 8.45
C TRP A 111 -0.52 -5.13 8.44
N LEU A 112 0.39 -4.62 9.28
CA LEU A 112 0.71 -3.20 9.36
C LEU A 112 2.20 -2.99 9.60
N VAL A 113 2.88 -2.34 8.66
CA VAL A 113 4.32 -2.06 8.72
C VAL A 113 4.55 -0.61 8.35
N VAL A 114 5.37 0.08 9.12
CA VAL A 114 5.74 1.49 8.90
C VAL A 114 7.24 1.63 8.70
N ASN A 115 7.69 2.84 8.38
CA ASN A 115 9.10 3.20 8.24
C ASN A 115 9.86 2.35 7.21
N ILE A 116 9.15 1.90 6.17
CA ILE A 116 9.74 1.11 5.08
C ILE A 116 10.53 2.07 4.17
N PRO A 117 11.84 1.87 3.96
CA PRO A 117 12.60 2.73 3.07
C PRO A 117 12.26 2.45 1.61
N ASP A 118 12.32 3.49 0.77
CA ASP A 118 12.12 3.43 -0.68
C ASP A 118 12.92 2.29 -1.34
N SER A 119 14.19 2.14 -0.95
CA SER A 119 15.07 1.11 -1.46
C SER A 119 14.58 -0.32 -1.19
N SER A 120 13.85 -0.57 -0.10
CA SER A 120 13.28 -1.89 0.17
C SER A 120 12.15 -2.20 -0.80
N LEU A 121 11.27 -1.24 -1.07
CA LEU A 121 10.17 -1.42 -2.03
C LEU A 121 10.65 -1.58 -3.48
N ALA A 122 11.70 -0.87 -3.88
CA ALA A 122 12.29 -1.00 -5.20
C ALA A 122 12.98 -2.36 -5.41
N ASN A 123 13.54 -2.95 -4.34
CA ASN A 123 14.25 -4.24 -4.40
C ASN A 123 13.39 -5.44 -3.96
N GLY A 124 12.19 -5.20 -3.45
CA GLY A 124 11.28 -6.19 -2.89
C GLY A 124 11.31 -6.19 -1.37
N MET A 125 10.33 -5.51 -0.78
CA MET A 125 10.16 -5.39 0.66
C MET A 125 9.73 -6.71 1.26
N ARG A 126 10.55 -7.21 2.19
CA ARG A 126 10.33 -8.40 3.00
C ARG A 126 9.76 -7.98 4.36
N TYR A 127 9.27 -8.96 5.12
CA TYR A 127 8.66 -8.77 6.42
C TYR A 127 9.50 -7.96 7.43
N MET A 128 10.84 -8.00 7.35
CA MET A 128 11.75 -7.31 8.28
C MET A 128 12.22 -5.93 7.81
N ASP A 129 11.78 -5.44 6.65
CA ASP A 129 12.32 -4.22 6.03
C ASP A 129 11.66 -2.92 6.51
N GLY A 130 10.95 -2.97 7.64
CA GLY A 130 10.33 -1.84 8.31
C GLY A 130 9.92 -2.20 9.74
N ASP A 131 9.29 -1.27 10.42
CA ASP A 131 8.81 -1.47 11.79
C ASP A 131 7.42 -2.11 11.74
N THR A 132 7.35 -3.39 12.07
CA THR A 132 6.07 -4.12 12.12
C THR A 132 5.29 -3.70 13.37
N ILE A 133 4.13 -3.06 13.16
CA ILE A 133 3.22 -2.64 14.23
C ILE A 133 2.20 -3.75 14.52
N VAL A 134 1.74 -4.43 13.48
CA VAL A 134 0.84 -5.58 13.57
C VAL A 134 1.35 -6.67 12.65
N ASP A 135 1.63 -7.84 13.21
CA ASP A 135 2.17 -8.99 12.48
C ASP A 135 1.26 -9.45 11.35
N TYR A 136 1.86 -10.08 10.35
CA TYR A 136 1.10 -10.66 9.24
C TYR A 136 0.19 -11.79 9.72
N LEU A 137 -1.05 -11.75 9.26
CA LEU A 137 -2.03 -12.82 9.42
C LEU A 137 -2.48 -13.27 8.04
N SER A 138 -2.39 -14.58 7.81
CA SER A 138 -2.72 -15.20 6.52
C SER A 138 -4.20 -15.03 6.19
N PRO A 139 -4.56 -14.77 4.92
CA PRO A 139 -5.94 -14.84 4.47
C PRO A 139 -6.56 -16.19 4.80
N MET A 140 -7.73 -16.17 5.42
CA MET A 140 -8.56 -17.35 5.61
C MET A 140 -9.89 -17.12 4.88
N PRO A 141 -10.39 -18.11 4.12
CA PRO A 141 -11.77 -18.05 3.65
C PRO A 141 -12.69 -17.99 4.87
N ARG A 142 -13.66 -17.08 4.89
CA ARG A 142 -14.75 -17.20 5.88
C ARG A 142 -15.51 -18.48 5.57
N SER A 143 -15.83 -19.24 6.63
CA SER A 143 -16.67 -20.42 6.49
C SER A 143 -18.06 -20.01 6.03
N ALA A 144 -18.69 -20.81 5.15
CA ALA A 144 -20.06 -20.59 4.67
C ALA A 144 -21.13 -20.52 5.79
N ASP A 145 -20.75 -20.89 7.02
CA ASP A 145 -21.57 -20.86 8.22
C ASP A 145 -21.41 -19.55 9.03
N ASP A 146 -20.53 -18.62 8.62
CA ASP A 146 -20.55 -17.26 9.14
C ASP A 146 -21.75 -16.54 8.51
N ASP A 147 -22.77 -16.28 9.33
CA ASP A 147 -24.11 -15.72 9.03
C ASP A 147 -24.12 -14.35 8.29
N GLY A 148 -22.99 -13.89 7.76
CA GLY A 148 -22.83 -12.68 6.97
C GLY A 148 -22.75 -12.87 5.46
N ASP A 149 -22.49 -14.07 4.93
CA ASP A 149 -22.43 -14.28 3.49
C ASP A 149 -23.82 -14.45 2.89
N VAL A 150 -24.54 -13.33 2.78
CA VAL A 150 -25.87 -13.29 2.15
C VAL A 150 -25.80 -13.71 0.66
N ASP A 151 -24.62 -13.64 0.02
CA ASP A 151 -24.49 -13.77 -1.45
C ASP A 151 -23.35 -14.70 -1.95
N GLY A 152 -22.62 -15.41 -1.09
CA GLY A 152 -21.54 -16.32 -1.51
C GLY A 152 -20.37 -15.64 -2.26
N GLN A 153 -20.13 -14.36 -1.99
CA GLN A 153 -19.04 -13.60 -2.59
C GLN A 153 -17.70 -13.89 -1.90
N PRO A 154 -16.57 -13.90 -2.63
CA PRO A 154 -15.26 -14.11 -2.03
C PRO A 154 -14.91 -12.98 -1.05
N THR A 155 -14.21 -13.33 0.03
CA THR A 155 -13.71 -12.33 0.98
C THR A 155 -12.67 -11.47 0.28
N ARG A 156 -12.86 -10.14 0.31
CA ARG A 156 -12.00 -9.19 -0.42
C ARG A 156 -10.88 -8.67 0.45
N TYR A 157 -9.67 -8.76 -0.07
CA TYR A 157 -8.43 -8.36 0.57
C TYR A 157 -7.76 -7.24 -0.21
N GLY A 158 -7.24 -6.24 0.50
CA GLY A 158 -6.57 -5.09 -0.07
C GLY A 158 -5.27 -4.76 0.65
N VAL A 159 -4.19 -4.60 -0.11
CA VAL A 159 -2.90 -4.08 0.35
C VAL A 159 -2.77 -2.66 -0.16
N TYR A 160 -2.48 -1.73 0.74
CA TYR A 160 -2.35 -0.30 0.47
C TYR A 160 -0.98 0.18 0.90
N LEU A 161 -0.40 1.05 0.09
CA LEU A 161 0.86 1.71 0.37
C LEU A 161 0.60 3.21 0.58
N TYR A 162 1.08 3.73 1.69
CA TYR A 162 1.06 5.14 2.04
C TYR A 162 2.48 5.67 2.12
N GLU A 163 2.68 6.91 1.72
CA GLU A 163 3.94 7.63 1.84
C GLU A 163 3.98 8.39 3.17
N GLN A 164 5.15 8.39 3.83
CA GLN A 164 5.39 9.13 5.06
C GLN A 164 6.03 10.48 4.77
N VAL A 165 5.32 11.55 5.11
CA VAL A 165 5.67 12.92 4.69
C VAL A 165 6.77 13.53 5.55
N TYR A 166 6.82 13.20 6.84
CA TYR A 166 7.73 13.81 7.81
C TYR A 166 8.87 12.89 8.26
N GLY A 167 9.15 11.85 7.47
CA GLY A 167 10.14 10.83 7.81
C GLY A 167 9.58 9.76 8.75
N THR A 168 10.41 9.31 9.70
CA THR A 168 10.07 8.19 10.58
C THR A 168 8.89 8.54 11.50
N ILE A 169 7.93 7.62 11.61
CA ILE A 169 6.75 7.74 12.46
C ILE A 169 6.75 6.65 13.53
N TYR A 170 6.05 6.93 14.64
CA TYR A 170 5.92 5.99 15.77
C TYR A 170 4.45 5.90 16.19
N PRO A 171 3.57 5.35 15.32
CA PRO A 171 2.16 5.26 15.61
C PRO A 171 1.89 4.28 16.76
N PRO A 172 0.80 4.47 17.51
CA PRO A 172 0.36 3.47 18.47
C PRO A 172 -0.08 2.19 17.75
N THR A 173 0.13 1.03 18.38
CA THR A 173 -0.47 -0.22 17.94
C THR A 173 -1.99 -0.11 18.05
N PRO A 174 -2.76 -0.46 16.99
CA PRO A 174 -4.22 -0.51 17.08
C PRO A 174 -4.68 -1.45 18.20
N ASN A 175 -5.74 -1.07 18.92
CA ASN A 175 -6.26 -1.86 20.05
C ASN A 175 -6.83 -3.22 19.63
N THR A 176 -7.27 -3.35 18.38
CA THR A 176 -7.91 -4.53 17.83
C THR A 176 -7.63 -4.63 16.32
N ARG A 177 -7.57 -5.86 15.81
CA ARG A 177 -7.61 -6.14 14.37
C ARG A 177 -9.02 -6.02 13.82
N GLU A 178 -9.99 -6.55 14.57
CA GLU A 178 -11.42 -6.44 14.28
C GLU A 178 -11.84 -4.98 14.44
N TYR A 179 -12.61 -4.47 13.48
CA TYR A 179 -13.09 -3.08 13.48
C TYR A 179 -11.97 -2.02 13.43
N PHE A 180 -10.87 -2.33 12.75
CA PHE A 180 -9.78 -1.38 12.52
C PHE A 180 -10.29 -0.16 11.74
N ASN A 181 -10.37 1.00 12.40
CA ASN A 181 -10.65 2.28 11.77
C ASN A 181 -9.34 2.89 11.26
N LEU A 182 -9.15 2.84 9.93
CA LEU A 182 -7.95 3.36 9.28
C LEU A 182 -7.82 4.88 9.41
N ASP A 183 -8.89 5.63 9.19
CA ASP A 183 -8.86 7.10 9.27
C ASP A 183 -8.59 7.58 10.70
N GLY A 184 -9.24 6.95 11.68
CA GLY A 184 -9.00 7.18 13.10
C GLY A 184 -7.55 6.86 13.47
N TRP A 185 -7.01 5.72 13.01
CA TRP A 185 -5.62 5.36 13.26
C TRP A 185 -4.63 6.36 12.64
N ILE A 186 -4.82 6.76 11.39
CA ILE A 186 -4.01 7.79 10.73
C ILE A 186 -4.07 9.11 11.52
N GLY A 187 -5.23 9.48 12.04
CA GLY A 187 -5.42 10.66 12.90
C GLY A 187 -4.65 10.62 14.22
N THR A 188 -4.21 9.44 14.70
CA THR A 188 -3.38 9.32 15.91
C THR A 188 -1.89 9.53 15.67
N ILE A 189 -1.46 9.58 14.41
CA ILE A 189 -0.04 9.65 14.05
C ILE A 189 0.43 11.09 14.19
N TYR A 190 1.54 11.28 14.92
CA TYR A 190 2.18 12.58 15.06
C TYR A 190 3.43 12.68 14.15
N PRO A 191 3.67 13.82 13.49
CA PRO A 191 2.77 14.98 13.40
C PRO A 191 1.50 14.67 12.58
N GLU A 192 0.45 15.46 12.76
CA GLU A 192 -0.78 15.33 11.98
C GLU A 192 -0.46 15.36 10.47
N ALA A 193 -1.18 14.57 9.68
CA ALA A 193 -0.94 14.38 8.25
C ALA A 193 0.44 13.76 7.92
N ALA A 194 1.01 12.96 8.83
CA ALA A 194 2.25 12.23 8.56
C ALA A 194 2.16 11.16 7.47
N LEU A 195 0.95 10.72 7.12
CA LEU A 195 0.72 9.79 6.01
C LEU A 195 -0.02 10.46 4.87
N CYS A 196 0.39 10.11 3.65
CA CYS A 196 -0.33 10.43 2.44
C CYS A 196 -0.57 9.20 1.57
N GLY A 197 -1.74 9.13 0.93
CA GLY A 197 -2.07 8.02 0.04
C GLY A 197 -3.50 7.50 0.23
N PRO A 198 -3.82 6.29 -0.26
CA PRO A 198 -2.88 5.35 -0.86
C PRO A 198 -2.16 5.90 -2.10
N VAL A 199 -0.85 5.74 -2.18
CA VAL A 199 -0.05 6.05 -3.38
C VAL A 199 0.00 4.85 -4.34
N ALA A 200 -0.20 3.66 -3.79
CA ALA A 200 -0.33 2.41 -4.52
C ALA A 200 -1.23 1.43 -3.77
N SER A 201 -1.80 0.49 -4.49
CA SER A 201 -2.60 -0.58 -3.91
C SER A 201 -2.64 -1.81 -4.80
N ILE A 202 -3.02 -2.93 -4.21
CA ILE A 202 -3.43 -4.12 -4.96
C ILE A 202 -4.37 -4.97 -4.11
N GLY A 203 -5.22 -5.77 -4.74
CA GLY A 203 -6.17 -6.61 -4.01
C GLY A 203 -6.54 -7.89 -4.73
N PHE A 204 -7.24 -8.76 -4.01
CA PHE A 204 -7.64 -10.08 -4.46
C PHE A 204 -8.85 -10.57 -3.65
N GLY A 205 -9.54 -11.59 -4.15
CA GLY A 205 -10.54 -12.34 -3.42
C GLY A 205 -9.97 -13.66 -2.91
N VAL A 206 -10.53 -14.19 -1.83
CA VAL A 206 -10.31 -15.56 -1.35
C VAL A 206 -11.66 -16.23 -1.14
#